data_AF-A0A9W6NDA7-F1
#
_entry.id   AF-A0A9W6NDA7-F1
#
_cell.length_a   1.000
_cell.length_b   1.000
_cell.length_c   1.000
_cell.angle_alpha   90.00
_cell.angle_beta   90.00
_cell.angle_gamma   90.00
#
_symmetry.space_group_name_H-M   'P 1'
#
loop_
_entity.id
_entity.type
_entity.pdbx_description
1 polymer ?
#
loop_
_entity_poly.entity_id
_entity_poly.type
_entity_poly.pdbx_seq_one_letter_code
_entity_poly.pdbx_strand_id
1 'polypeptide(L)' 'MSPDNAVILRYIYDDWRRTKGDLGFHSAASLQDFVTALSMTIDTDVALRALAEEGLLNREVDGFYTLSRKGIATGQEWFR' A
#
# COMPACT_ATOMS: atom_id res chain seq x y z
N MET A 1 -10.60 -2.53 -7.79
CA MET A 1 -9.29 -2.98 -7.30
C MET A 1 -8.80 -4.22 -8.05
N SER A 2 -7.61 -4.16 -8.64
CA SER A 2 -6.94 -5.32 -9.26
C SER A 2 -6.29 -6.23 -8.20
N PRO A 3 -5.92 -7.49 -8.52
CA PRO A 3 -5.17 -8.36 -7.62
C PRO A 3 -3.87 -7.72 -7.13
N ASP A 4 -3.14 -7.05 -8.02
CA ASP A 4 -1.87 -6.39 -7.70
C ASP A 4 -2.07 -5.24 -6.71
N ASN A 5 -3.10 -4.40 -6.91
CA ASN A 5 -3.45 -3.34 -5.98
C ASN A 5 -3.82 -3.91 -4.60
N ALA A 6 -4.51 -5.05 -4.57
CA ALA A 6 -4.88 -5.70 -3.31
C ALA A 6 -3.66 -6.24 -2.56
N VAL A 7 -2.68 -6.82 -3.27
CA VAL A 7 -1.42 -7.29 -2.67
C VAL A 7 -0.63 -6.13 -2.08
N ILE A 8 -0.47 -5.03 -2.82
CA ILE A 8 0.24 -3.84 -2.37
C ILE A 8 -0.47 -3.19 -1.16
N LEU A 9 -1.79 -3.01 -1.23
CA LEU A 9 -2.57 -2.43 -0.14
C LEU A 9 -2.48 -3.29 1.13
N ARG A 10 -2.53 -4.62 0.98
CA ARG A 10 -2.40 -5.55 2.11
C ARG A 10 -1.04 -5.47 2.77
N TYR A 11 0.03 -5.37 1.99
CA TYR A 11 1.37 -5.17 2.55
C TYR A 11 1.47 -3.87 3.35
N ILE A 12 1.04 -2.74 2.76
CA ILE A 12 1.09 -1.42 3.42
C ILE A 12 0.27 -1.44 4.71
N TYR A 13 -0.92 -2.04 4.67
CA TYR A 13 -1.77 -2.17 5.86
C TYR A 13 -1.15 -3.05 6.95
N ASP A 14 -0.55 -4.19 6.57
CA ASP A 14 0.12 -5.07 7.52
C ASP A 14 1.35 -4.39 8.16
N ASP A 15 2.08 -3.57 7.39
CA ASP A 15 3.18 -2.76 7.91
C ASP A 15 2.68 -1.70 8.91
N TRP A 16 1.67 -0.92 8.52
CA TRP A 16 0.98 0.05 9.39
C TRP A 16 0.50 -0.56 10.71
N ARG A 17 -0.03 -1.79 10.67
CA ARG A 17 -0.44 -2.52 11.89
C ARG A 17 0.75 -2.87 12.77
N ARG A 18 1.86 -3.34 12.20
CA ARG A 18 3.07 -3.75 12.94
C ARG A 18 3.74 -2.56 13.62
N THR A 19 3.69 -1.39 13.00
CA THR A 19 4.23 -0.13 13.55
C THR A 19 3.27 0.57 14.53
N LYS A 20 2.17 -0.10 14.94
CA LYS A 20 1.15 0.42 15.86
C LYS A 20 0.49 1.72 15.37
N GLY A 21 0.31 1.84 14.06
CA GLY A 21 -0.40 2.94 13.45
C GLY A 21 0.48 4.11 13.00
N ASP A 22 1.80 3.95 13.02
CA ASP A 22 2.69 4.85 12.28
C ASP A 22 2.37 4.72 10.79
N LEU A 23 2.01 5.84 10.15
CA LEU A 23 1.44 5.84 8.80
C LEU A 23 2.43 5.34 7.75
N GLY A 24 3.74 5.40 8.03
CA GLY A 24 4.80 4.92 7.15
C GLY A 24 4.84 5.66 5.81
N PHE A 25 6.02 5.92 5.28
CA PHE A 25 6.15 6.43 3.92
C PHE A 25 6.52 5.27 2.99
N HIS A 26 5.64 4.98 2.03
CA HIS A 26 5.87 3.93 1.03
C HIS A 26 6.11 4.55 -0.34
N SER A 27 7.17 4.13 -1.02
CA SER A 27 7.45 4.46 -2.42
C SER A 27 7.47 3.19 -3.26
N ALA A 28 7.44 3.36 -4.59
CA ALA A 28 7.65 2.26 -5.52
C ALA A 28 8.95 1.48 -5.20
N ALA A 29 10.01 2.20 -4.86
CA ALA A 29 11.30 1.62 -4.49
C ALA A 29 11.23 0.78 -3.20
N SER A 30 10.59 1.28 -2.13
CA SER A 30 10.47 0.52 -0.87
C SER A 30 9.60 -0.72 -1.00
N LEU A 31 8.68 -0.75 -1.96
CA LEU A 31 7.81 -1.89 -2.23
C LEU A 31 8.41 -2.88 -3.21
N GLN A 32 9.43 -2.48 -3.97
CA GLN A 32 10.06 -3.32 -4.98
C GLN A 32 10.68 -4.57 -4.35
N ASP A 33 11.38 -4.42 -3.22
CA ASP A 33 11.99 -5.55 -2.50
C ASP A 33 10.95 -6.57 -2.04
N PHE A 34 9.79 -6.09 -1.57
CA PHE A 34 8.67 -6.95 -1.19
C PHE A 34 8.10 -7.73 -2.38
N VAL A 35 7.82 -7.05 -3.48
CA VAL A 35 7.29 -7.67 -4.71
C VAL A 35 8.27 -8.70 -5.27
N THR A 36 9.56 -8.38 -5.28
CA THR A 36 10.62 -9.30 -5.70
C THR A 36 10.73 -10.51 -4.78
N ALA A 37 10.62 -10.34 -3.45
CA ALA A 37 10.63 -11.45 -2.50
C ALA A 37 9.45 -12.42 -2.71
N LEU A 38 8.30 -11.91 -3.18
CA LEU A 38 7.14 -12.73 -3.55
C LEU A 38 7.25 -13.37 -4.94
N SER A 39 8.34 -13.15 -5.68
CA SER A 39 8.50 -13.59 -7.07
C SER A 39 7.36 -13.10 -7.99
N MET A 40 6.81 -11.93 -7.68
CA MET A 40 5.75 -11.30 -8.45
C MET A 40 6.33 -10.20 -9.36
N THR A 41 5.69 -9.96 -10.49
CA THR A 41 5.96 -8.82 -11.38
C THR A 41 4.81 -7.84 -11.26
N ILE A 42 4.79 -7.09 -10.16
CA ILE A 42 3.85 -5.98 -9.95
C ILE A 42 4.57 -4.68 -10.28
N ASP A 43 3.95 -3.84 -11.11
CA ASP A 43 4.37 -2.46 -11.27
C ASP A 43 3.89 -1.65 -10.05
N THR A 44 4.80 -1.43 -9.10
CA THR A 44 4.49 -0.80 -7.82
C THR A 44 4.07 0.67 -7.97
N ASP A 45 4.60 1.39 -8.96
CA ASP A 45 4.24 2.79 -9.21
C ASP A 45 2.80 2.87 -9.74
N VAL A 46 2.44 2.00 -10.69
CA VAL A 46 1.06 1.90 -11.20
C VAL A 46 0.08 1.51 -10.09
N ALA A 47 0.44 0.52 -9.26
CA ALA A 47 -0.42 0.07 -8.16
C ALA A 47 -0.63 1.17 -7.10
N LEU A 48 0.43 1.89 -6.72
CA LEU A 48 0.35 2.99 -5.75
C LEU A 48 -0.53 4.14 -6.27
N ARG A 49 -0.37 4.53 -7.54
CA ARG A 49 -1.21 5.56 -8.17
C ARG A 49 -2.68 5.15 -8.20
N ALA A 50 -2.98 3.93 -8.64
CA ALA A 50 -4.35 3.44 -8.68
C ALA A 50 -4.99 3.39 -7.28
N LEU A 51 -4.26 2.95 -6.26
CA LEU A 51 -4.74 2.96 -4.87
C LEU A 51 -4.98 4.38 -4.33
N ALA A 52 -4.14 5.35 -4.71
CA ALA A 52 -4.35 6.75 -4.37
C ALA A 52 -5.58 7.35 -5.09
N GLU A 53 -5.79 7.01 -6.36
CA GLU A 53 -7.00 7.39 -7.12
C GLU A 53 -8.28 6.79 -6.51
N GLU A 54 -8.20 5.56 -5.99
CA GLU A 54 -9.29 4.93 -5.23
C GLU A 54 -9.47 5.55 -3.82
N GLY A 55 -8.60 6.48 -3.41
CA GLY A 55 -8.62 7.17 -2.12
C GLY A 55 -8.16 6.32 -0.94
N LEU A 56 -7.49 5.19 -1.21
CA LEU A 56 -7.00 4.25 -0.19
C LEU A 56 -5.62 4.62 0.33
N LEU A 57 -4.86 5.37 -0.47
CA LEU A 57 -3.59 5.98 -0.08
C LEU A 57 -3.67 7.50 -0.27
N ASN A 58 -2.91 8.25 0.53
CA ASN A 58 -2.62 9.65 0.23
C ASN A 58 -1.29 9.72 -0.49
N ARG A 59 -1.22 10.51 -1.55
CA ARG A 59 0.05 10.83 -2.23
C ARG A 59 0.75 11.94 -1.45
N GLU A 60 1.96 11.64 -1.00
CA GLU A 60 2.85 12.58 -0.32
C GLU A 60 3.86 13.18 -1.32
N VAL A 61 4.75 14.03 -0.80
CA VAL A 61 5.87 14.59 -1.57
C VAL A 61 6.84 13.50 -2.04
N ASP A 62 7.62 13.80 -3.08
CA ASP A 62 8.72 12.97 -3.58
C ASP A 62 8.35 11.53 -3.99
N GLY A 63 7.08 11.27 -4.32
CA GLY A 63 6.62 9.96 -4.77
C GLY A 63 6.38 8.96 -3.64
N PHE A 64 6.28 9.45 -2.40
CA PHE A 64 5.84 8.64 -1.27
C PHE A 64 4.32 8.64 -1.12
N TYR A 65 3.82 7.63 -0.41
CA TYR A 65 2.41 7.40 -0.14
C TYR A 65 2.23 6.99 1.31
N THR A 66 1.17 7.48 1.95
CA THR A 66 0.74 7.07 3.28
C THR A 66 -0.62 6.39 3.22
N LEU A 67 -0.93 5.54 4.19
CA LEU A 67 -2.23 4.89 4.26
C LEU A 67 -3.34 5.91 4.60
N SER A 68 -4.42 5.95 3.83
CA SER A 68 -5.54 6.86 4.13
C SER A 68 -6.47 6.27 5.19
N ARG A 69 -7.37 7.10 5.76
CA ARG A 69 -8.43 6.59 6.65
C ARG A 69 -9.32 5.55 5.98
N LYS A 70 -9.60 5.74 4.68
CA LYS A 70 -10.37 4.77 3.89
C LYS A 70 -9.57 3.47 3.71
N GLY A 71 -8.27 3.57 3.42
CA GLY A 71 -7.37 2.42 3.32
C GLY A 71 -7.31 1.61 4.62
N ILE A 72 -7.22 2.29 5.77
CA ILE A 72 -7.28 1.64 7.10
C ILE A 72 -8.61 0.91 7.28
N ALA A 73 -9.74 1.56 7.01
CA ALA A 73 -11.06 0.95 7.16
C ALA A 73 -11.22 -0.28 6.25
N THR A 74 -10.83 -0.18 4.98
CA THR A 74 -10.84 -1.30 4.03
C THR A 74 -9.94 -2.46 4.50
N GLY A 75 -8.74 -2.16 5.02
CA GLY A 75 -7.85 -3.19 5.57
C GLY A 75 -8.42 -3.87 6.82
N GLN A 76 -9.08 -3.12 7.71
CA GLN A 76 -9.70 -3.66 8.92
C GLN A 76 -10.81 -4.68 8.61
N GLU A 77 -11.57 -4.48 7.54
CA GLU A 77 -12.62 -5.42 7.11
C GLU A 77 -12.08 -6.81 6.75
N TRP A 78 -10.82 -6.94 6.32
CA TRP A 78 -10.22 -8.23 5.97
C TRP A 78 -9.82 -9.10 7.16
N PHE A 79 -9.66 -8.50 8.35
CA PHE A 79 -9.17 -9.19 9.55
C PHE A 79 -10.22 -9.28 10.65
N ARG A 80 -11.50 -9.14 10.28
CA ARG A 80 -12.65 -9.27 11.18
C ARG A 80 -13.18 -10.71 11.23
#